data_AF-A0A950L0J5-F1
#
_entry.id   AF-A0A950L0J5-F1
#
_cell.length_a   1.000
_cell.length_b   1.000
_cell.length_c   1.000
_cell.angle_alpha   90.00
_cell.angle_beta   90.00
_cell.angle_gamma   90.00
#
_symmetry.space_group_name_H-M   'P 1'
#
loop_
_entity.id
_entity.type
_entity.pdbx_description
1 polymer ?
#
loop_
_entity_poly.entity_id
_entity_poly.type
_entity_poly.pdbx_seq_one_letter_code
_entity_poly.pdbx_strand_id
1 'polypeptide(L)'
;MSERVRGSVINVHNLGATVRLEDGRLVAAPIGDVNKNRNAYSRALERKEGTLPFDLVGKMVVLAQTRVDEIAPTTEPPVLTDPSFEAQIAAYLKSTEEWAPSDRPQPFERHLVRKQQRAKLFDHRTE
;
A
#
# COMPACT_ATOMS: atom_id res chain seq x y z
N MET A 1 8.89 3.29 -30.43
CA MET A 1 10.08 3.28 -29.57
C MET A 1 9.68 3.92 -28.25
N SER A 2 9.86 3.23 -27.12
CA SER A 2 9.65 3.83 -25.80
C SER A 2 10.94 4.50 -25.36
N GLU A 3 10.84 5.74 -24.90
CA GLU A 3 11.98 6.51 -24.39
C GLU A 3 12.18 6.16 -22.91
N ARG A 4 13.43 5.92 -22.48
CA ARG A 4 13.70 5.60 -21.08
C ARG A 4 13.94 6.87 -20.29
N VAL A 5 13.14 7.09 -19.25
CA VAL A 5 13.13 8.30 -18.44
C VAL A 5 13.17 7.92 -16.96
N ARG A 6 13.75 8.77 -16.11
CA ARG A 6 13.74 8.60 -14.65
C ARG A 6 12.70 9.50 -14.00
N GLY A 7 12.14 9.04 -12.89
CA GLY A 7 11.19 9.84 -12.12
C GLY A 7 10.97 9.36 -10.70
N SER A 8 10.45 10.24 -9.86
CA SER A 8 10.05 9.94 -8.48
C SER A 8 8.54 9.67 -8.41
N VAL A 9 8.15 8.67 -7.61
CA VAL A 9 6.75 8.33 -7.39
C VAL A 9 6.20 9.27 -6.32
N ILE A 10 5.17 10.06 -6.65
CA ILE A 10 4.56 11.03 -5.73
C ILE A 10 3.31 10.45 -5.06
N ASN A 11 2.58 9.58 -5.77
CA ASN A 11 1.36 8.97 -5.25
C ASN A 11 1.17 7.58 -5.84
N VAL A 12 0.64 6.67 -5.02
CA VAL A 12 0.23 5.32 -5.41
C VAL A 12 -1.20 5.11 -4.93
N HIS A 13 -2.11 4.83 -5.86
CA HIS A 13 -3.53 4.66 -5.57
C HIS A 13 -4.10 3.44 -6.31
N ASN A 14 -5.34 3.07 -6.01
CA ASN A 14 -5.97 1.90 -6.62
C ASN A 14 -6.21 2.04 -8.13
N LEU A 15 -6.15 3.24 -8.71
CA LEU A 15 -6.29 3.48 -10.15
C LEU A 15 -4.95 3.58 -10.91
N GLY A 16 -3.80 3.36 -10.25
CA GLY A 16 -2.48 3.67 -10.83
C GLY A 16 -1.57 4.49 -9.90
N ALA A 17 -0.60 5.19 -10.47
CA ALA A 17 0.34 6.02 -9.72
C ALA A 17 0.70 7.30 -10.50
N THR A 18 1.12 8.34 -9.78
CA THR A 18 1.63 9.58 -10.38
C THR A 18 3.12 9.65 -10.18
N VAL A 19 3.85 9.86 -11.26
CA VAL A 19 5.31 9.96 -11.30
C VAL A 19 5.69 11.36 -11.76
N ARG A 20 6.61 12.00 -11.05
CA ARG A 20 7.30 13.20 -11.51
C ARG A 20 8.60 12.81 -12.17
N LEU A 21 8.73 13.14 -13.43
CA LEU A 21 9.95 12.93 -14.19
C LEU A 21 11.03 13.95 -13.78
N GLU A 22 12.28 13.66 -14.12
CA GLU A 22 13.42 14.55 -13.84
C GLU A 22 13.28 15.94 -14.47
N ASP A 23 12.61 16.03 -15.61
CA ASP A 23 12.30 17.30 -16.28
C ASP A 23 11.15 18.09 -15.61
N GLY A 24 10.59 17.57 -14.52
CA GLY A 24 9.51 18.19 -13.75
C GLY A 24 8.10 17.88 -14.26
N ARG A 25 7.93 17.16 -15.37
CA ARG A 25 6.60 16.77 -15.86
C ARG A 25 5.98 15.70 -14.97
N LEU A 26 4.65 15.79 -14.80
CA LEU A 26 3.85 14.77 -14.11
C LEU A 26 3.25 13.82 -15.13
N VAL A 27 3.48 12.52 -14.93
CA VAL A 27 3.00 11.47 -15.82
C VAL A 27 2.36 10.35 -15.01
N ALA A 28 1.31 9.75 -15.57
CA ALA A 28 0.59 8.65 -14.92
C ALA A 28 1.23 7.29 -15.27
N ALA A 29 1.30 6.42 -14.26
CA ALA A 29 1.55 5.00 -14.44
C ALA A 29 0.23 4.23 -14.37
N PRO A 30 -0.07 3.35 -15.35
CA PRO A 30 -1.34 2.65 -15.41
C PRO A 30 -1.46 1.60 -14.30
N ILE A 31 -2.69 1.36 -13.84
CA ILE A 31 -3.01 0.38 -12.80
C ILE A 31 -2.41 -1.02 -13.06
N GLY A 32 -2.41 -1.46 -14.33
CA GLY A 32 -1.90 -2.78 -14.69
C GLY A 32 -0.41 -2.96 -14.41
N ASP A 33 0.38 -1.88 -14.55
CA ASP A 33 1.80 -1.90 -14.23
C ASP A 33 2.05 -1.72 -12.72
N VAL A 34 1.33 -0.77 -12.12
CA VAL A 34 1.44 -0.51 -10.67
C VAL A 34 1.05 -1.73 -9.84
N ASN A 35 0.06 -2.52 -10.27
CA ASN A 35 -0.31 -3.74 -9.55
C ASN A 35 0.73 -4.86 -9.72
N LYS A 36 1.35 -4.99 -10.89
CA LYS A 36 2.44 -5.96 -11.12
C LYS A 36 3.68 -5.61 -10.28
N ASN A 37 3.98 -4.31 -10.17
CA ASN A 37 5.19 -3.80 -9.54
C ASN A 37 4.89 -3.05 -8.22
N ARG A 38 3.82 -3.43 -7.50
CA ARG A 38 3.28 -2.71 -6.34
C ARG A 38 4.35 -2.36 -5.30
N ASN A 39 5.22 -3.33 -5.01
CA ASN A 39 6.29 -3.20 -4.02
C ASN A 39 7.35 -2.16 -4.43
N ALA A 40 7.66 -2.05 -5.73
CA ALA A 40 8.63 -1.07 -6.22
C ALA A 40 8.07 0.36 -6.10
N TYR A 41 6.80 0.55 -6.51
CA TYR A 41 6.11 1.82 -6.39
C TYR A 41 5.91 2.26 -4.94
N SER A 42 5.51 1.35 -4.04
CA SER A 42 5.32 1.67 -2.61
C SER A 42 6.63 2.01 -1.92
N ARG A 43 7.70 1.23 -2.15
CA ARG A 43 9.04 1.53 -1.60
C ARG A 43 9.58 2.86 -2.10
N ALA A 44 9.40 3.16 -3.39
CA ALA A 44 9.82 4.45 -3.96
C ALA A 44 9.07 5.63 -3.33
N LEU A 45 7.76 5.46 -3.09
CA LEU A 45 6.94 6.47 -2.40
C LEU A 45 7.41 6.69 -0.94
N GLU A 46 7.67 5.62 -0.20
CA GLU A 46 8.12 5.68 1.20
C GLU A 46 9.49 6.36 1.34
N ARG A 47 10.42 6.04 0.44
CA ARG A 47 11.79 6.57 0.49
C ARG A 47 11.90 8.03 0.05
N LYS A 48 10.86 8.60 -0.60
CA LYS A 48 10.73 9.99 -1.12
C LYS A 48 11.83 10.49 -2.08
N GLU A 49 13.05 9.98 -1.99
CA GLU A 49 14.24 10.36 -2.76
C GLU A 49 14.59 9.31 -3.83
N GLY A 50 13.89 8.18 -3.88
CA GLY A 50 14.14 7.12 -4.85
C GLY A 50 13.61 7.47 -6.24
N THR A 51 14.49 7.71 -7.22
CA THR A 51 14.10 7.76 -8.64
C THR A 51 14.10 6.36 -9.23
N LEU A 52 13.04 6.03 -9.98
CA LEU A 52 12.88 4.76 -10.67
C LEU A 52 13.04 4.96 -12.19
N PRO A 53 13.58 3.96 -12.92
CA PRO A 53 13.61 3.97 -14.36
C PRO A 53 12.24 3.58 -14.93
N PHE A 54 11.73 4.38 -15.85
CA PHE A 54 10.47 4.18 -16.56
C PHE A 54 10.66 4.20 -18.07
N ASP A 55 9.83 3.46 -18.78
CA ASP A 55 9.69 3.55 -20.22
C ASP A 55 8.46 4.40 -20.54
N LEU A 56 8.67 5.49 -21.29
CA LEU A 56 7.62 6.39 -21.73
C LEU A 56 6.87 5.75 -22.91
N VAL A 57 5.60 5.46 -22.68
CA VAL A 57 4.68 4.89 -23.68
C VAL A 57 3.59 5.92 -23.95
N GLY A 58 3.84 6.79 -24.93
CA GLY A 58 2.94 7.90 -25.27
C GLY A 58 2.86 8.93 -24.15
N LYS A 59 1.71 9.03 -23.48
CA LYS A 59 1.48 9.94 -22.34
C LYS A 59 1.54 9.25 -20.97
N MET A 60 1.99 8.01 -20.93
CA MET A 60 2.07 7.21 -19.71
C MET A 60 3.49 6.69 -19.52
N VAL A 61 3.78 6.29 -18.28
CA VAL A 61 5.03 5.62 -17.92
C VAL A 61 4.75 4.23 -17.42
N VAL A 62 5.63 3.30 -17.77
CA VAL A 62 5.62 1.92 -17.28
C VAL A 62 6.97 1.66 -16.64
N LEU A 63 7.01 0.96 -15.50
CA LEU A 63 8.27 0.63 -14.85
C LEU A 63 9.14 -0.17 -15.81
N ALA A 64 10.34 0.34 -16.05
CA ALA A 64 11.15 -0.15 -17.14
C ALA A 64 11.72 -1.52 -16.77
N GLN A 65 11.42 -2.55 -17.56
CA GLN A 65 11.94 -3.90 -17.37
C GLN A 65 13.42 -3.90 -17.80
N THR A 66 14.34 -3.63 -16.88
CA THR A 66 15.78 -3.83 -17.11
C THR A 66 16.00 -5.32 -17.41
N ARG A 67 16.51 -5.64 -18.60
CA ARG A 67 16.91 -7.01 -18.99
C ARG A 67 18.18 -7.51 -18.27
N VAL A 68 18.65 -6.80 -17.27
CA VAL A 68 19.79 -7.18 -16.42
C VAL A 68 19.45 -6.70 -15.02
N ASP A 69 18.70 -7.52 -14.32
CA ASP A 69 18.88 -7.73 -12.90
C ASP A 69 18.50 -9.20 -12.71
N GLU A 70 19.53 -10.06 -12.64
CA GLU A 70 19.40 -11.23 -11.79
C GLU A 70 18.80 -10.71 -10.49
N ILE A 71 17.55 -11.09 -10.26
CA ILE A 71 16.95 -10.97 -8.94
C ILE A 71 17.82 -11.85 -8.07
N ALA A 72 18.88 -11.27 -7.49
CA ALA A 72 19.52 -11.87 -6.35
C ALA A 72 18.36 -12.14 -5.39
N PRO A 73 18.13 -13.41 -5.02
CA PRO A 73 16.99 -13.76 -4.19
C PRO A 73 17.02 -12.82 -3.01
N THR A 74 15.95 -12.04 -2.85
CA THR A 74 15.74 -11.25 -1.65
C THR A 74 15.79 -12.27 -0.53
N THR A 75 16.91 -12.32 0.19
CA THR A 75 17.04 -13.10 1.40
C THR A 75 15.77 -12.84 2.20
N GLU A 76 14.96 -13.87 2.39
CA GLU A 76 13.77 -13.75 3.23
C GLU A 76 14.25 -13.11 4.53
N PRO A 77 13.60 -12.02 4.99
CA PRO A 77 14.00 -11.40 6.24
C PRO A 77 14.03 -12.50 7.29
N PRO A 78 15.11 -12.64 8.09
CA PRO A 78 15.18 -13.70 9.06
C PRO A 78 13.94 -13.62 9.93
N VAL A 79 13.20 -14.73 9.99
CA VAL A 79 12.06 -14.87 10.88
C VAL A 79 12.63 -14.87 12.29
N LEU A 80 12.71 -13.68 12.88
CA LEU A 80 13.09 -13.47 14.27
C LEU A 80 11.87 -13.82 15.13
N THR A 81 11.56 -15.11 15.23
CA THR A 81 10.70 -15.65 16.29
C THR A 81 11.52 -15.68 17.57
N ASP A 82 11.55 -14.55 18.28
CA ASP A 82 12.12 -14.47 19.61
C ASP A 82 11.05 -14.92 20.63
N PRO A 83 11.21 -16.08 21.29
CA PRO A 83 10.22 -16.58 22.24
C PRO A 83 10.03 -15.66 23.45
N SER A 84 11.02 -14.81 23.77
CA SER A 84 10.89 -13.82 24.84
C SER A 84 10.01 -12.64 24.44
N PHE A 85 10.05 -12.26 23.16
CA PHE A 85 9.21 -11.23 22.58
C PHE A 85 7.75 -11.69 22.46
N GLU A 86 7.53 -12.93 22.01
CA GLU A 86 6.17 -13.50 21.97
C GLU A 86 5.55 -13.63 23.36
N ALA A 87 6.35 -13.98 24.38
CA ALA A 87 5.89 -14.02 25.77
C ALA A 87 5.49 -12.62 26.29
N GLN A 88 6.21 -11.56 25.90
CA GLN A 88 5.85 -10.18 26.25
C GLN A 88 4.56 -9.73 25.55
N ILE A 89 4.37 -10.08 24.27
CA ILE A 89 3.11 -9.83 23.55
C ILE A 89 1.95 -10.53 24.25
N ALA A 90 2.10 -11.81 24.60
CA ALA A 90 1.07 -12.57 25.28
C ALA A 90 0.73 -11.98 26.66
N ALA A 91 1.74 -11.56 27.43
CA ALA A 91 1.55 -10.91 28.73
C ALA A 91 0.82 -9.56 28.60
N TYR A 92 1.16 -8.77 27.59
CA TYR A 92 0.51 -7.49 27.29
C TYR A 92 -0.94 -7.67 26.81
N LEU A 93 -1.21 -8.67 25.96
CA LEU A 93 -2.57 -8.96 25.52
C LEU A 93 -3.44 -9.46 26.66
N LYS A 94 -2.88 -10.28 27.56
CA LYS A 94 -3.58 -10.76 28.76
C LYS A 94 -3.87 -9.62 29.75
N SER A 95 -2.97 -8.65 29.91
CA SER A 95 -3.21 -7.50 30.80
C SER A 95 -4.22 -6.50 30.23
N THR A 96 -4.42 -6.49 28.91
CA THR A 96 -5.40 -5.63 28.23
C THR A 96 -6.71 -6.33 27.92
N GLU A 97 -6.84 -7.62 28.27
CA GLU A 97 -8.07 -8.40 28.14
C GLU A 97 -9.22 -7.80 28.99
N GLU A 98 -8.88 -7.17 30.13
CA GLU A 98 -9.82 -6.47 31.00
C GLU A 98 -10.36 -5.15 30.42
N TRP A 99 -9.73 -4.62 29.35
CA TRP A 99 -10.13 -3.33 28.77
C TRP A 99 -11.35 -3.43 27.84
N ALA A 100 -11.81 -4.65 27.56
CA ALA A 100 -13.07 -4.90 26.88
C ALA A 100 -14.07 -5.49 27.90
N PRO A 101 -15.01 -4.68 28.44
CA PRO A 101 -16.09 -5.22 29.27
C PRO A 101 -16.81 -6.33 28.49
N SER A 102 -16.90 -7.54 29.06
CA SER A 102 -17.57 -8.70 28.44
C SER A 102 -19.05 -8.43 28.13
N ASP A 103 -19.62 -7.43 28.78
CA ASP A 103 -20.99 -6.96 28.62
C ASP A 103 -21.18 -6.06 27.38
N ARG A 104 -20.12 -5.81 26.61
CA ARG A 104 -20.19 -5.04 25.36
C ARG A 104 -20.02 -5.96 24.14
N PRO A 105 -20.85 -5.75 23.10
CA PRO A 105 -20.68 -6.47 21.84
C PRO A 105 -19.28 -6.20 21.26
N GLN A 106 -18.76 -7.20 20.55
CA GLN A 106 -17.39 -7.15 20.03
C GLN A 106 -17.18 -5.92 19.13
N PRO A 107 -15.94 -5.41 18.99
CA PRO A 107 -15.68 -4.21 18.20
C PRO A 107 -16.23 -4.26 16.77
N PHE A 108 -16.25 -5.43 16.13
CA PHE A 108 -16.79 -5.62 14.78
C PHE A 108 -18.32 -5.47 14.74
N GLU A 109 -19.03 -6.00 15.73
CA GLU A 109 -20.49 -5.89 15.85
C GLU A 109 -20.91 -4.44 16.06
N ARG A 110 -20.19 -3.72 16.92
CA ARG A 110 -20.38 -2.27 17.13
C ARG A 110 -20.19 -1.48 15.83
N HIS A 111 -19.18 -1.82 15.03
CA HIS A 111 -18.92 -1.17 13.76
C HIS A 111 -20.05 -1.42 12.75
N LEU A 112 -20.55 -2.65 12.71
CA LEU A 112 -21.65 -3.07 11.85
C LEU A 112 -22.96 -2.37 12.21
N VAL A 113 -23.31 -2.29 13.51
CA VAL A 113 -24.48 -1.54 13.99
C VAL A 113 -24.40 -0.06 13.62
N ARG A 114 -23.24 0.59 13.79
CA ARG A 114 -23.05 1.99 13.36
C ARG A 114 -23.15 2.18 11.85
N LYS A 115 -22.73 1.19 11.05
CA LYS A 115 -22.90 1.23 9.59
C LYS A 115 -24.36 1.08 9.20
N GLN A 116 -25.10 0.15 9.80
CA GLN A 116 -26.54 -0.03 9.56
C GLN A 116 -27.33 1.21 9.97
N GLN A 117 -27.04 1.82 11.13
CA GLN A 117 -27.67 3.07 11.55
C GLN A 117 -27.41 4.22 10.57
N ARG A 118 -26.19 4.33 10.03
CA ARG A 118 -25.88 5.32 9.00
C ARG A 118 -26.61 5.03 7.69
N ALA A 119 -26.73 3.78 7.28
CA ALA A 119 -27.44 3.40 6.06
C ALA A 119 -28.92 3.80 6.09
N LYS A 120 -29.60 3.65 7.24
CA LYS A 120 -31.00 4.07 7.42
C LYS A 120 -31.25 5.56 7.11
N LEU A 121 -30.23 6.43 7.26
CA LEU A 121 -30.35 7.86 6.92
C LEU A 121 -30.39 8.10 5.41
N PHE A 122 -29.90 7.16 4.60
CA PHE A 122 -29.87 7.25 3.14
C PHE A 122 -31.05 6.53 2.47
N ASP A 123 -31.72 5.61 3.18
CA ASP A 123 -32.92 4.92 2.68
C ASP A 123 -34.14 5.87 2.51
N HIS A 124 -34.14 7.03 3.18
CA HIS A 124 -35.22 8.03 3.10
C HIS A 124 -35.03 9.09 2.00
N ARG A 125 -34.00 8.97 1.15
CA ARG A 125 -33.64 10.02 0.18
C ARG A 125 -33.75 9.58 -1.29
N THR A 126 -34.46 8.48 -1.54
CA THR A 126 -34.83 8.03 -2.89
C THR A 126 -36.31 8.33 -3.15
N GLU A 127 -36.63 9.61 -3.32
CA GLU A 127 -37.76 10.13 -4.10
C GLU A 127 -37.26 11.33 -4.91
#